data_AF-X1E9X8-F1
#
_entry.id   AF-X1E9X8-F1
#
_cell.length_a   1.000
_cell.length_b   1.000
_cell.length_c   1.000
_cell.angle_alpha   90.00
_cell.angle_beta   90.00
_cell.angle_gamma   90.00
#
_symmetry.space_group_name_H-M   'P 1'
#
loop_
_entity.id
_entity.type
_entity.pdbx_description
1 polymer ?
#
loop_
_entity_poly.entity_id
_entity_poly.type
_entity_poly.pdbx_seq_one_letter_code
_entity_poly.pdbx_strand_id
1 'polypeptide(L)'
;MALRISFSTPDSKAPVLVTANYKLTFDILRKALASISAWILVLDTRGINVWCAAGKDLFSTDEVVRRVKRSGLEKVVTHNQLILPQLAATGVAAHHVKKGSGFKVIWGPVRAKDIRSFLTNGLKAEKSMRQVTFTTRDR
;
A
#
# COMPACT_ATOMS: atom_id res chain seq x y z
N MET A 1 -14.29 -6.40 2.12
CA MET A 1 -14.24 -5.55 3.31
C MET A 1 -12.86 -4.91 3.40
N ALA A 2 -12.72 -3.63 3.03
CA ALA A 2 -11.55 -2.86 3.41
C ALA A 2 -11.57 -2.76 4.94
N LEU A 3 -10.47 -3.15 5.59
CA LEU A 3 -10.36 -3.09 7.04
C LEU A 3 -10.13 -1.62 7.43
N ARG A 4 -11.15 -1.00 8.00
CA ARG A 4 -11.11 0.34 8.56
C ARG A 4 -10.31 0.29 9.85
N ILE A 5 -9.04 0.70 9.83
CA ILE A 5 -8.26 0.81 11.06
C ILE A 5 -7.37 2.06 11.07
N SER A 6 -7.89 3.13 11.65
CA SER A 6 -7.16 4.34 12.06
C SER A 6 -7.82 4.90 13.32
N PHE A 7 -7.06 5.64 14.15
CA PHE A 7 -7.53 6.29 15.38
C PHE A 7 -8.53 7.44 15.11
N SER A 8 -8.48 8.03 13.91
CA SER A 8 -9.48 8.94 13.36
C SER A 8 -10.23 8.26 12.21
N THR A 9 -11.46 8.66 11.93
CA THR A 9 -12.16 8.20 10.72
C THR A 9 -11.56 8.92 9.51
N PRO A 10 -10.97 8.20 8.54
CA PRO A 10 -10.47 8.84 7.34
C PRO A 10 -11.63 9.35 6.50
N ASP A 11 -11.48 10.57 5.96
CA ASP A 11 -12.44 11.15 5.04
C ASP A 11 -12.24 10.61 3.61
N SER A 12 -13.05 11.09 2.68
CA SER A 12 -12.99 10.67 1.27
C SER A 12 -11.81 11.25 0.49
N LYS A 13 -10.98 12.11 1.11
CA LYS A 13 -9.76 12.68 0.51
C LYS A 13 -8.49 12.02 1.06
N ALA A 14 -8.61 11.27 2.16
CA ALA A 14 -7.50 10.59 2.81
C ALA A 14 -6.82 9.57 1.87
N PRO A 15 -5.48 9.46 1.91
CA PRO A 15 -4.74 8.55 1.04
C PRO A 15 -5.11 7.09 1.29
N VAL A 16 -5.03 6.28 0.24
CA VAL A 16 -5.24 4.82 0.31
C VAL A 16 -3.90 4.10 0.21
N LEU A 17 -3.49 3.43 1.28
CA LEU A 17 -2.29 2.59 1.32
C LEU A 17 -2.65 1.12 1.17
N VAL A 18 -1.92 0.42 0.30
CA VAL A 18 -2.15 -1.00 0.02
C VAL A 18 -1.11 -1.84 0.76
N THR A 19 -1.54 -2.96 1.34
CA THR A 19 -0.64 -3.85 2.10
C THR A 19 -1.08 -5.32 2.02
N ALA A 20 -0.23 -6.21 2.50
CA ALA A 20 -0.48 -7.65 2.64
C ALA A 20 -1.22 -7.98 3.94
N ASN A 21 -1.93 -9.10 4.00
CA ASN A 21 -2.58 -9.60 5.23
C ASN A 21 -1.63 -10.36 6.18
N TYR A 22 -0.33 -10.36 5.92
CA TYR A 22 0.66 -10.83 6.90
C TYR A 22 0.69 -9.90 8.12
N LYS A 23 0.39 -10.46 9.31
CA LYS A 23 0.21 -9.70 10.55
C LYS A 23 1.32 -8.70 10.83
N LEU A 24 2.58 -9.12 10.73
CA LEU A 24 3.72 -8.23 11.02
C LEU A 24 3.80 -7.06 10.03
N THR A 25 3.61 -7.31 8.73
CA THR A 25 3.57 -6.24 7.72
C THR A 25 2.44 -5.26 8.01
N PHE A 26 1.26 -5.76 8.33
CA PHE A 26 0.08 -4.95 8.62
C PHE A 26 0.28 -4.09 9.89
N ASP A 27 0.78 -4.69 10.97
CA ASP A 27 1.02 -4.01 12.24
C ASP A 27 2.11 -2.93 12.11
N ILE A 28 3.18 -3.19 11.34
CA ILE A 28 4.21 -2.19 11.03
C ILE A 28 3.61 -0.99 10.28
N LEU A 29 2.77 -1.24 9.28
CA LEU A 29 2.10 -0.17 8.54
C LEU A 29 1.18 0.65 9.46
N ARG A 30 0.34 -0.02 10.26
CA ARG A 30 -0.55 0.65 11.21
C ARG A 30 0.21 1.51 12.21
N LYS A 31 1.33 1.02 12.74
CA LYS A 31 2.19 1.78 13.65
C LYS A 31 2.74 3.05 12.98
N ALA A 32 3.18 2.95 11.73
CA ALA A 32 3.67 4.10 10.97
C ALA A 32 2.58 5.13 10.66
N LEU A 33 1.32 4.70 10.60
CA LEU A 33 0.14 5.53 10.33
C LEU A 33 -0.55 6.06 11.59
N ALA A 34 0.02 5.87 12.79
CA ALA A 34 -0.66 6.21 14.05
C ALA A 34 -1.18 7.66 14.14
N SER A 35 -0.50 8.61 13.49
CA SER A 35 -0.89 10.03 13.41
C SER A 35 -1.31 10.48 12.01
N ILE A 36 -1.63 9.55 11.12
CA ILE A 36 -1.98 9.81 9.72
C ILE A 36 -3.37 9.26 9.46
N SER A 37 -4.30 10.13 9.07
CA SER A 37 -5.62 9.74 8.60
C SER A 37 -5.50 9.10 7.21
N ALA A 38 -5.71 7.79 7.11
CA ALA A 38 -5.53 7.05 5.86
C ALA A 38 -6.41 5.80 5.79
N TRP A 39 -6.80 5.44 4.57
CA TRP A 39 -7.43 4.16 4.27
C TRP A 39 -6.36 3.08 4.08
N ILE A 40 -6.61 1.86 4.57
CA ILE A 40 -5.75 0.71 4.34
C ILE A 40 -6.51 -0.35 3.53
N LEU A 41 -6.04 -0.63 2.32
CA LEU A 41 -6.53 -1.72 1.48
C LEU A 41 -5.66 -2.96 1.68
N VAL A 42 -6.17 -3.95 2.42
CA VAL A 42 -5.43 -5.17 2.74
C VAL A 42 -5.72 -6.26 1.69
N LEU A 43 -4.71 -6.62 0.91
CA LEU A 43 -4.76 -7.72 -0.04
C LEU A 43 -4.71 -9.07 0.67
N ASP A 44 -5.37 -10.08 0.10
CA ASP A 44 -5.26 -11.45 0.60
C ASP A 44 -4.03 -12.15 0.04
N THR A 45 -2.93 -12.11 0.79
CA THR A 45 -1.66 -12.73 0.42
C THR A 45 -1.41 -14.04 1.15
N ARG A 46 -2.46 -14.67 1.71
CA ARG A 46 -2.37 -15.91 2.51
C ARG A 46 -1.36 -15.81 3.66
N GLY A 47 -1.24 -14.63 4.27
CA GLY A 47 -0.30 -14.39 5.37
C GLY A 47 1.17 -14.27 4.94
N ILE A 48 1.46 -14.06 3.65
CA ILE A 48 2.82 -13.84 3.16
C ILE A 48 3.10 -12.32 3.06
N ASN A 49 4.32 -11.91 3.42
CA ASN A 49 4.74 -10.50 3.32
C ASN A 49 4.70 -9.96 1.88
N VAL A 50 4.83 -8.64 1.71
CA VAL A 50 4.68 -7.97 0.40
C VAL A 50 5.62 -8.53 -0.68
N TRP A 51 6.93 -8.58 -0.44
CA TRP A 51 7.90 -8.96 -1.46
C TRP A 51 7.74 -10.42 -1.85
N CYS A 52 7.70 -11.33 -0.87
CA CYS A 52 7.54 -12.75 -1.14
C CYS A 52 6.19 -13.05 -1.80
N ALA A 53 5.12 -12.35 -1.43
CA ALA A 53 3.81 -12.52 -2.05
C ALA A 53 3.78 -11.98 -3.49
N ALA A 54 4.50 -10.90 -3.78
CA ALA A 54 4.61 -10.36 -5.13
C ALA A 54 5.36 -11.32 -6.05
N GLY A 55 6.42 -11.98 -5.56
CA GLY A 55 7.14 -13.03 -6.32
C GLY A 55 6.40 -14.37 -6.42
N LYS A 56 5.25 -14.52 -5.76
CA LYS A 56 4.41 -15.74 -5.77
C LYS A 56 3.01 -15.48 -6.34
N ASP A 57 2.82 -14.37 -7.05
CA ASP A 57 1.55 -13.94 -7.66
C ASP A 57 0.38 -13.73 -6.68
N LEU A 58 0.65 -13.61 -5.38
CA LEU A 58 -0.35 -13.37 -4.35
C LEU A 58 -0.55 -11.86 -4.06
N PHE A 59 0.53 -11.08 -4.14
CA PHE A 59 0.43 -9.61 -4.20
C PHE A 59 0.51 -9.21 -5.67
N SER A 60 -0.60 -9.38 -6.38
CA SER A 60 -0.64 -9.27 -7.84
C SER A 60 -1.59 -8.19 -8.34
N THR A 61 -1.46 -7.86 -9.62
CA THR A 61 -2.39 -6.97 -10.34
C THR A 61 -3.84 -7.37 -10.11
N ASP A 62 -4.14 -8.66 -10.28
CA ASP A 62 -5.51 -9.18 -10.20
C ASP A 62 -6.06 -9.09 -8.79
N GLU A 63 -5.26 -9.42 -7.78
CA GLU A 63 -5.70 -9.28 -6.39
C GLU A 63 -5.93 -7.81 -6.02
N VAL A 64 -5.08 -6.87 -6.48
CA VAL A 64 -5.31 -5.43 -6.28
C VAL A 64 -6.65 -5.01 -6.89
N VAL A 65 -6.88 -5.32 -8.18
CA VAL A 65 -8.12 -4.96 -8.89
C VAL A 65 -9.34 -5.59 -8.20
N ARG A 66 -9.25 -6.88 -7.86
CA ARG A 66 -10.30 -7.61 -7.15
C ARG A 66 -10.60 -6.96 -5.80
N ARG A 67 -9.58 -6.54 -5.05
CA ARG A 67 -9.76 -5.97 -3.73
C ARG A 67 -10.38 -4.59 -3.78
N VAL A 68 -9.97 -3.74 -4.73
CA VAL A 68 -10.59 -2.43 -5.00
C VAL A 68 -12.09 -2.61 -5.23
N LYS A 69 -12.48 -3.43 -6.21
CA LYS A 69 -13.90 -3.68 -6.56
C LYS A 69 -14.69 -4.27 -5.39
N ARG A 70 -14.17 -5.31 -4.74
CA ARG A 70 -14.85 -5.98 -3.62
C ARG A 70 -14.99 -5.09 -2.38
N SER A 71 -14.16 -4.06 -2.25
CA SER A 71 -14.28 -3.08 -1.18
C SER A 71 -15.22 -1.92 -1.50
N GLY A 72 -15.60 -1.74 -2.78
CA GLY A 72 -16.34 -0.56 -3.23
C GLY A 72 -15.57 0.74 -2.98
N LEU A 73 -14.24 0.69 -3.12
CA LEU A 73 -13.34 1.80 -2.76
C LEU A 73 -13.69 3.08 -3.53
N GLU A 74 -14.21 2.95 -4.75
CA GLU A 74 -14.69 4.06 -5.57
C GLU A 74 -15.84 4.85 -4.93
N LYS A 75 -16.55 4.27 -3.96
CA LYS A 75 -17.62 4.95 -3.19
C LYS A 75 -17.10 5.54 -1.88
N VAL A 76 -15.87 5.21 -1.49
CA VAL A 76 -15.26 5.61 -0.21
C VAL A 76 -14.38 6.85 -0.38
N VAL A 77 -13.63 6.93 -1.50
CA VAL A 77 -12.71 8.04 -1.77
C VAL A 77 -13.11 8.80 -3.04
N THR A 78 -12.81 10.10 -3.06
CA THR A 78 -13.10 11.03 -4.18
C THR A 78 -11.98 11.07 -5.23
N HIS A 79 -10.87 10.38 -4.97
CA HIS A 79 -9.73 10.28 -5.87
C HIS A 79 -9.50 8.83 -6.31
N ASN A 80 -8.67 8.64 -7.32
CA ASN A 80 -8.39 7.32 -7.91
C ASN A 80 -6.91 6.94 -7.78
N GLN A 81 -6.36 7.02 -6.57
CA GLN A 81 -4.93 6.77 -6.31
C GLN A 81 -4.75 5.69 -5.25
N LEU A 82 -3.84 4.76 -5.50
CA LEU A 82 -3.41 3.71 -4.57
C LEU A 82 -1.92 3.84 -4.32
N ILE A 83 -1.52 3.94 -3.06
CA ILE A 83 -0.11 3.95 -2.67
C ILE A 83 0.30 2.50 -2.38
N LEU A 84 1.10 1.93 -3.28
CA LEU A 84 1.62 0.57 -3.13
C LEU A 84 3.05 0.59 -2.60
N PRO A 85 3.47 -0.42 -1.82
CA PRO A 85 4.87 -0.55 -1.41
C PRO A 85 5.77 -0.76 -2.62
N GLN A 86 6.95 -0.16 -2.64
CA GLN A 86 7.91 -0.26 -3.75
C GLN A 86 8.26 -1.72 -4.11
N LEU A 87 8.35 -2.60 -3.11
CA LEU A 87 8.71 -4.01 -3.28
C LEU A 87 7.59 -4.88 -3.85
N ALA A 88 6.38 -4.34 -4.04
CA ALA A 88 5.29 -5.04 -4.75
C ALA A 88 5.42 -4.93 -6.28
N ALA A 89 6.35 -4.12 -6.80
CA ALA A 89 6.46 -3.84 -8.23
C ALA A 89 6.74 -5.07 -9.10
N THR A 90 7.29 -6.14 -8.54
CA THR A 90 7.52 -7.39 -9.28
C THR A 90 6.23 -8.18 -9.56
N GLY A 91 5.18 -8.00 -8.77
CA GLY A 91 3.90 -8.71 -8.93
C GLY A 91 2.77 -7.84 -9.50
N VAL A 92 2.95 -6.51 -9.55
CA VAL A 92 1.88 -5.57 -9.90
C VAL A 92 2.26 -4.71 -11.10
N ALA A 93 1.50 -4.88 -12.18
CA ALA A 93 1.55 -4.03 -13.36
C ALA A 93 0.62 -2.82 -13.19
N ALA A 94 1.21 -1.66 -12.84
CA ALA A 94 0.47 -0.42 -12.54
C ALA A 94 -0.53 0.00 -13.63
N HIS A 95 -0.17 -0.16 -14.91
CA HIS A 95 -1.04 0.18 -16.03
C HIS A 95 -2.25 -0.76 -16.14
N HIS A 96 -2.08 -2.05 -15.82
CA HIS A 96 -3.20 -3.00 -15.75
C HIS A 96 -4.09 -2.76 -14.54
N VAL A 97 -3.55 -2.34 -13.39
CA VAL A 97 -4.38 -1.88 -12.25
C VAL A 97 -5.25 -0.70 -12.68
N LYS A 98 -4.69 0.30 -13.36
CA LYS A 98 -5.45 1.46 -13.86
C LYS A 98 -6.53 1.04 -14.84
N LYS A 99 -6.23 0.15 -15.80
CA LYS A 99 -7.21 -0.38 -16.75
C LYS A 99 -8.32 -1.18 -16.07
N GLY A 100 -7.98 -2.04 -15.10
CA GLY A 100 -8.92 -2.97 -14.48
C GLY A 100 -9.77 -2.37 -13.35
N SER A 101 -9.30 -1.31 -12.70
CA SER A 101 -9.95 -0.72 -11.52
C SER A 101 -10.24 0.78 -11.63
N GLY A 102 -9.64 1.49 -12.59
CA GLY A 102 -9.70 2.94 -12.65
C GLY A 102 -8.74 3.66 -11.68
N PHE A 103 -8.06 2.95 -10.77
CA PHE A 103 -7.10 3.53 -9.84
C PHE A 103 -5.67 3.55 -10.39
N LYS A 104 -4.99 4.69 -10.26
CA LYS A 104 -3.57 4.87 -10.55
C LYS A 104 -2.74 4.36 -9.38
N VAL A 105 -1.74 3.53 -9.67
CA VAL A 105 -0.73 3.13 -8.69
C VAL A 105 0.30 4.25 -8.54
N ILE A 106 0.60 4.57 -7.28
CA ILE A 106 1.69 5.42 -6.86
C ILE A 106 2.63 4.55 -6.02
N TRP A 107 3.89 4.50 -6.41
CA TRP A 107 4.90 3.73 -5.68
C TRP A 107 5.38 4.51 -4.47
N GLY A 108 4.99 4.05 -3.28
CA GLY A 108 5.44 4.56 -2.00
C GLY A 108 6.84 4.05 -1.62
N PRO A 109 7.30 4.36 -0.40
CA PRO A 109 8.63 3.97 0.07
C PRO A 109 8.77 2.45 0.29
N VAL A 110 10.01 1.98 0.41
CA VAL A 110 10.36 0.62 0.84
C VAL A 110 10.02 0.41 2.32
N ARG A 111 10.31 1.40 3.18
CA ARG A 111 10.10 1.30 4.63
C ARG A 111 8.85 2.09 5.04
N ALA A 112 8.03 1.51 5.90
CA ALA A 112 6.81 2.16 6.40
C ALA A 112 7.09 3.46 7.18
N LYS A 113 8.23 3.56 7.88
CA LYS A 113 8.61 4.76 8.63
C LYS A 113 8.73 6.03 7.76
N ASP A 114 8.99 5.85 6.46
CA ASP A 114 9.19 6.96 5.53
C ASP A 114 7.87 7.48 4.94
N ILE A 115 6.74 6.80 5.21
CA ILE A 115 5.42 7.15 4.67
C ILE A 115 5.03 8.58 5.00
N ARG A 116 5.28 9.04 6.23
CA ARG A 116 4.94 10.40 6.64
C ARG A 116 5.64 11.44 5.76
N SER A 117 6.95 11.32 5.61
CA SER A 117 7.75 12.22 4.77
C SER A 117 7.34 12.13 3.30
N PHE A 118 7.10 10.92 2.80
CA PHE A 118 6.59 10.69 1.45
C PHE A 118 5.27 11.42 1.17
N LEU A 119 4.31 11.36 2.11
CA LEU A 119 3.03 12.07 2.00
C LEU A 119 3.22 13.59 2.04
N THR A 120 4.00 14.10 2.99
CA THR A 120 4.31 15.54 3.11
C THR A 120 5.01 16.09 1.87
N ASN A 121 5.84 15.27 1.20
CA ASN A 121 6.56 15.64 -0.03
C ASN A 121 5.71 15.53 -1.30
N GLY A 122 4.37 15.46 -1.17
CA GLY A 122 3.46 15.42 -2.31
C GLY A 122 3.54 14.12 -3.10
N LEU A 123 3.65 12.98 -2.40
CA LEU A 123 3.70 11.63 -2.98
C LEU A 123 4.95 11.39 -3.84
N LYS A 124 6.06 12.04 -3.52
CA LYS A 124 7.36 11.89 -4.18
C LYS A 124 8.33 11.15 -3.27
N ALA A 125 8.70 9.93 -3.64
CA ALA A 125 9.68 9.13 -2.92
C ALA A 125 11.11 9.56 -3.30
N GLU A 126 11.88 9.94 -2.28
CA GLU A 126 13.31 10.24 -2.40
C GLU A 126 14.14 8.99 -2.75
N LYS A 127 15.39 9.19 -3.18
CA LYS A 127 16.28 8.07 -3.57
C LYS A 127 16.50 7.08 -2.41
N SER A 128 16.69 7.60 -1.20
CA SER A 128 16.86 6.82 0.03
C SER A 128 15.65 5.92 0.33
N MET A 129 14.44 6.41 0.08
CA MET A 129 13.19 5.69 0.30
C MET A 129 12.97 4.52 -0.66
N ARG A 130 13.70 4.48 -1.78
CA ARG A 130 13.59 3.46 -2.83
C ARG A 130 14.60 2.32 -2.68
N GLN A 131 15.52 2.42 -1.73
CA GLN A 131 16.64 1.50 -1.58
C GLN A 131 16.52 0.68 -0.30
N VAL A 132 16.85 -0.61 -0.40
CA VAL A 132 17.14 -1.44 0.77
C VAL A 132 18.63 -1.29 1.07
N THR A 133 18.95 -0.85 2.27
CA THR A 133 20.32 -0.88 2.79
C THR A 133 20.57 -2.21 3.49
N PHE A 134 21.81 -2.68 3.47
CA PHE A 134 22.26 -3.89 4.17
C PHE A 134 23.30 -3.54 5.23
N THR A 135 22.95 -2.61 6.12
CA THR A 135 23.81 -2.23 7.25
C THR A 135 23.86 -3.36 8.28
N THR A 136 24.77 -3.29 9.25
CA THR A 136 24.84 -4.29 10.35
C THR A 136 23.56 -4.37 11.16
N ARG A 137 22.76 -3.30 11.22
CA ARG A 137 21.42 -3.29 11.87
C ARG A 137 20.33 -3.93 11.02
N ASP A 138 20.57 -4.15 9.73
CA ASP A 138 19.62 -4.76 8.78
C ASP A 138 19.80 -6.28 8.66
N ARG A 139 20.86 -6.85 9.27
CA ARG A 139 21.21 -8.28 9.22
C ARG A 139 20.77 -9.03 10.47
#